data_AF-A0A6C0FE02-F1
#
_entry.id   AF-A0A6C0FE02-F1
#
_cell.length_a   1.000
_cell.length_b   1.000
_cell.length_c   1.000
_cell.angle_alpha   90.00
_cell.angle_beta   90.00
_cell.angle_gamma   90.00
#
_symmetry.space_group_name_H-M   'P 1'
#
loop_
_entity.id
_entity.type
_entity.pdbx_description
1 polymer ?
#
loop_
_entity_poly.entity_id
_entity_poly.type
_entity_poly.pdbx_seq_one_letter_code
_entity_poly.pdbx_strand_id
1 'polypeptide(L)'
;MEKIIFAILAFLITILFFISGIQHLFNLKDTTLFLQSHIPFSYLPFWFNLIVEITATTIEILAPIFIMLGIILNRFKHFARVSAFLLAFFLICNIMFIHNPFYEGEFQNFLKHLSFLGGVLLIEENL
;
A
#
# COMPACT_ATOMS: atom_id res chain seq x y z
N MET A 1 -4.22 -25.73 10.63
CA MET A 1 -3.00 -25.58 9.82
C MET A 1 -3.18 -24.47 8.79
N GLU A 2 -4.25 -24.51 7.99
CA GLU A 2 -4.59 -23.49 6.99
C GLU A 2 -4.64 -22.05 7.53
N LYS A 3 -5.30 -21.82 8.68
CA LYS A 3 -5.36 -20.49 9.31
C LYS A 3 -4.00 -19.92 9.72
N ILE A 4 -3.07 -20.80 10.12
CA ILE A 4 -1.71 -20.39 10.53
C ILE A 4 -0.92 -20.00 9.28
N ILE A 5 -1.02 -20.80 8.21
CA ILE A 5 -0.37 -20.49 6.92
C ILE A 5 -0.89 -19.15 6.38
N PHE A 6 -2.22 -18.95 6.39
CA PHE A 6 -2.82 -17.68 5.99
C PHE A 6 -2.30 -16.50 6.82
N ALA A 7 -2.25 -16.63 8.15
CA ALA A 7 -1.74 -15.57 9.03
C ALA A 7 -0.27 -15.24 8.75
N ILE A 8 0.56 -16.24 8.44
CA ILE A 8 1.97 -16.04 8.07
C ILE A 8 2.06 -15.31 6.72
N LEU A 9 1.29 -15.71 5.72
CA LEU A 9 1.27 -15.03 4.41
C LEU A 9 0.80 -13.58 4.53
N ALA A 10 -0.27 -13.34 5.29
CA ALA A 10 -0.76 -12.00 5.57
C ALA A 10 0.30 -11.15 6.28
N PHE A 11 1.02 -11.72 7.25
CA PHE A 11 2.13 -11.05 7.91
C PHE A 11 3.25 -10.69 6.92
N LEU A 12 3.67 -11.62 6.07
CA LEU A 12 4.73 -11.38 5.08
C LEU A 12 4.37 -10.30 4.07
N ILE A 13 3.10 -10.21 3.66
CA ILE A 13 2.64 -9.15 2.75
C ILE A 13 2.57 -7.81 3.50
N THR A 14 1.90 -7.78 4.65
CA THR A 14 1.64 -6.54 5.39
C THR A 14 2.91 -5.93 5.99
N ILE A 15 3.91 -6.73 6.37
CA ILE A 15 5.18 -6.21 6.88
C ILE A 15 5.96 -5.43 5.81
N LEU A 16 5.83 -5.80 4.53
CA LEU A 16 6.48 -5.08 3.43
C LEU A 16 5.93 -3.66 3.30
N PHE A 17 4.60 -3.51 3.39
CA PHE A 17 3.96 -2.19 3.42
C PHE A 17 4.37 -1.39 4.63
N PHE A 18 4.41 -2.01 5.82
CA PHE A 18 4.82 -1.33 7.03
C PHE A 18 6.26 -0.79 6.93
N ILE A 19 7.20 -1.61 6.44
CA ILE A 19 8.59 -1.18 6.24
C ILE A 19 8.67 -0.07 5.20
N SER A 20 7.95 -0.19 4.08
CA SER A 20 7.86 0.84 3.04
C SER A 20 7.36 2.17 3.60
N GLY A 21 6.26 2.15 4.36
CA GLY A 21 5.70 3.33 4.99
C GLY A 21 6.66 4.00 5.99
N ILE A 22 7.41 3.22 6.78
CA ILE A 22 8.45 3.79 7.64
C ILE A 22 9.55 4.47 6.82
N GLN A 23 9.98 3.87 5.70
CA GLN A 23 10.98 4.47 4.82
C GLN A 23 10.46 5.75 4.16
N HIS A 24 9.21 5.78 3.72
CA HIS A 24 8.57 6.97 3.15
C HIS A 24 8.43 8.08 4.19
N LEU A 25 8.10 7.75 5.45
CA LEU A 25 8.02 8.73 6.53
C LEU A 25 9.35 9.45 6.77
N PHE A 26 10.48 8.73 6.73
CA PHE A 26 11.81 9.32 6.92
C PHE A 26 12.30 10.13 5.71
N ASN A 27 11.81 9.81 4.51
CA ASN A 27 12.22 10.44 3.26
C ASN A 27 11.09 11.26 2.61
N LEU A 28 10.17 11.79 3.41
CA LEU A 28 8.91 12.38 2.93
C LEU A 28 9.08 13.46 1.87
N LYS A 29 10.14 14.28 1.98
CA LYS A 29 10.44 15.31 0.98
C LYS A 29 10.81 14.69 -0.37
N ASP A 30 11.66 13.68 -0.36
CA ASP A 30 12.15 13.03 -1.57
C ASP A 30 11.05 12.20 -2.24
N THR A 31 10.21 11.52 -1.45
CA THR A 31 9.02 10.83 -1.98
C THR A 31 8.00 11.81 -2.56
N THR A 32 7.82 12.98 -1.95
CA THR A 32 6.94 14.03 -2.50
C THR A 32 7.48 14.58 -3.82
N LEU A 33 8.78 14.80 -3.93
CA LEU A 33 9.41 15.23 -5.18
C LEU A 33 9.34 14.14 -6.26
N PHE A 34 9.50 12.88 -5.88
CA PHE A 34 9.31 11.74 -6.76
C PHE A 34 7.86 11.64 -7.27
N LEU A 35 6.87 11.79 -6.39
CA LEU A 35 5.47 11.84 -6.82
C LEU A 35 5.24 13.00 -7.80
N GLN A 36 5.79 14.18 -7.50
CA GLN A 36 5.67 15.36 -8.35
C GLN A 36 6.35 15.20 -9.72
N SER A 37 7.28 14.27 -9.91
CA SER A 37 7.85 14.03 -11.25
C SER A 37 6.91 13.25 -12.18
N HIS A 38 5.80 12.70 -11.67
CA HIS A 38 4.86 11.88 -12.42
C HIS A 38 3.59 12.66 -12.78
N ILE A 39 3.02 12.35 -13.96
CA ILE A 39 1.71 12.90 -14.37
C ILE A 39 0.60 12.13 -13.63
N PRO A 40 -0.45 12.80 -13.11
CA PRO A 40 -0.76 14.23 -13.23
C PRO A 40 -0.15 15.13 -12.14
N PHE A 41 0.57 14.57 -11.17
CA PHE A 41 1.10 15.26 -9.99
C PHE A 41 2.15 16.33 -10.30
N SER A 42 2.78 16.29 -11.48
CA SER A 42 3.68 17.34 -11.99
C SER A 42 3.00 18.69 -12.19
N TYR A 43 1.70 18.69 -12.43
CA TYR A 43 0.91 19.91 -12.60
C TYR A 43 0.31 20.42 -11.27
N LEU A 44 0.47 19.66 -10.19
CA LEU A 44 -0.08 19.97 -8.89
C LEU A 44 0.97 20.66 -8.00
N PRO A 45 0.53 21.56 -7.12
CA PRO A 45 1.45 22.29 -6.26
C PRO A 45 2.01 21.37 -5.17
N PHE A 46 3.25 21.64 -4.72
CA PHE A 46 3.99 20.76 -3.82
C PHE A 46 3.21 20.36 -2.55
N TRP A 47 2.51 21.31 -1.91
CA TRP A 47 1.69 21.06 -0.73
C TRP A 47 0.55 20.04 -0.95
N PHE A 48 -0.01 19.98 -2.17
CA PHE A 48 -0.99 18.95 -2.51
C PHE A 48 -0.33 17.57 -2.56
N ASN A 49 0.78 17.45 -3.28
CA ASN A 49 1.53 16.19 -3.38
C ASN A 49 2.05 15.73 -2.00
N LEU A 50 2.43 16.66 -1.13
CA LEU A 50 2.81 16.38 0.25
C LEU A 50 1.66 15.75 1.06
N ILE A 51 0.43 16.26 0.91
CA ILE A 51 -0.74 15.70 1.58
C ILE A 51 -1.03 14.28 1.06
N VAL A 52 -0.91 14.06 -0.25
CA VAL A 52 -1.06 12.73 -0.86
C VAL A 52 -0.05 11.76 -0.28
N GLU A 53 1.24 12.13 -0.22
CA GLU A 53 2.30 11.30 0.34
C GLU A 53 2.11 11.01 1.83
N ILE A 54 1.72 12.01 2.64
CA ILE A 54 1.39 11.80 4.06
C ILE A 54 0.24 10.80 4.20
N THR A 55 -0.78 10.91 3.35
CA THR A 55 -1.94 10.01 3.36
C THR A 55 -1.53 8.59 2.98
N ALA A 56 -0.78 8.44 1.88
CA ALA A 56 -0.23 7.17 1.42
C ALA A 56 0.62 6.49 2.50
N THR A 57 1.58 7.22 3.05
CA THR A 57 2.46 6.76 4.14
C THR A 57 1.64 6.32 5.37
N THR A 58 0.61 7.07 5.72
CA THR A 58 -0.28 6.72 6.84
C THR A 58 -1.03 5.42 6.58
N ILE A 59 -1.52 5.20 5.35
CA ILE A 59 -2.18 3.94 4.96
C ILE A 59 -1.18 2.79 5.03
N GLU A 60 0.02 2.94 4.47
CA GLU A 60 1.06 1.91 4.47
C GLU A 60 1.51 1.49 5.87
N ILE A 61 1.44 2.39 6.86
CA ILE A 61 1.79 2.08 8.25
C ILE A 61 0.59 1.49 9.01
N LEU A 62 -0.57 2.15 8.95
CA LEU A 62 -1.72 1.79 9.79
C LEU A 62 -2.48 0.57 9.26
N ALA A 63 -2.60 0.41 7.94
CA ALA A 63 -3.37 -0.69 7.38
C ALA A 63 -2.79 -2.07 7.76
N PRO A 64 -1.47 -2.32 7.64
CA PRO A 64 -0.84 -3.54 8.14
C PRO A 64 -1.17 -3.88 9.59
N ILE A 65 -1.15 -2.87 10.48
CA ILE A 65 -1.41 -3.05 11.91
C ILE A 65 -2.85 -3.54 12.11
N PHE A 66 -3.83 -2.86 11.55
CA PHE A 66 -5.24 -3.24 11.71
C PHE A 66 -5.58 -4.58 11.05
N ILE A 67 -4.97 -4.88 9.90
CA ILE A 67 -5.11 -6.19 9.24
C ILE A 67 -4.61 -7.30 10.17
N MET A 68 -3.39 -7.18 10.70
CA MET A 68 -2.81 -8.21 11.56
C MET A 68 -3.54 -8.34 12.90
N LEU A 69 -3.98 -7.22 13.51
CA LEU A 69 -4.84 -7.26 14.69
C LEU A 69 -6.16 -7.99 14.41
N GLY A 70 -6.76 -7.75 13.24
CA GLY A 70 -7.96 -8.43 12.76
C GLY A 70 -7.80 -9.95 12.67
N ILE A 71 -6.70 -10.39 12.07
CA ILE A 71 -6.38 -11.81 11.87
C ILE A 71 -6.04 -12.50 13.18
N ILE A 72 -5.17 -11.91 14.01
CA ILE A 72 -4.64 -12.55 15.22
C ILE A 72 -5.66 -12.54 16.36
N LEU A 73 -6.28 -11.39 16.62
CA LEU A 73 -7.18 -11.23 17.77
C LEU A 73 -8.63 -11.62 17.45
N ASN A 74 -8.95 -11.85 16.17
CA ASN A 74 -10.30 -12.10 15.68
C ASN A 74 -11.31 -11.03 16.15
N ARG A 75 -10.83 -9.80 16.37
CA ARG A 75 -11.57 -8.59 16.78
C ARG A 75 -11.24 -7.48 15.80
N PHE A 76 -12.03 -6.41 15.76
CA PHE A 76 -11.80 -5.28 14.84
C PHE A 76 -11.85 -5.64 13.34
N LYS A 77 -12.54 -6.73 12.98
CA LYS A 77 -12.65 -7.19 11.57
C LYS A 77 -13.12 -6.10 10.61
N HIS A 78 -14.02 -5.22 11.05
CA HIS A 78 -14.45 -4.08 10.25
C HIS A 78 -13.28 -3.14 9.91
N PHE A 79 -12.46 -2.76 10.89
CA PHE A 79 -11.28 -1.92 10.66
C PHE A 79 -10.21 -2.64 9.82
N ALA A 80 -10.06 -3.95 9.99
CA ALA A 80 -9.15 -4.76 9.18
C ALA A 80 -9.59 -4.77 7.70
N ARG A 81 -10.87 -4.97 7.42
CA ARG A 81 -11.41 -4.92 6.05
C ARG A 81 -11.29 -3.54 5.42
N VAL A 82 -11.65 -2.48 6.15
CA VAL A 82 -11.48 -1.09 5.68
C VAL A 82 -10.01 -0.81 5.38
N SER A 83 -9.09 -1.27 6.24
CA SER A 83 -7.65 -1.14 6.03
C SER A 83 -7.18 -1.89 4.78
N ALA A 84 -7.62 -3.13 4.57
CA ALA A 84 -7.30 -3.90 3.38
C ALA A 84 -7.82 -3.23 2.10
N PHE A 85 -9.04 -2.69 2.13
CA PHE A 85 -9.62 -1.94 1.02
C PHE A 85 -8.84 -0.66 0.71
N LEU A 86 -8.47 0.13 1.73
CA LEU A 86 -7.65 1.34 1.54
C LEU A 86 -6.28 1.00 0.96
N LEU A 87 -5.66 -0.08 1.43
CA LEU A 87 -4.37 -0.54 0.91
C LEU A 87 -4.47 -1.01 -0.54
N ALA A 88 -5.53 -1.75 -0.89
CA ALA A 88 -5.80 -2.15 -2.27
C ALA A 88 -6.05 -0.94 -3.18
N PHE A 89 -6.84 0.04 -2.72
CA PHE A 89 -7.08 1.28 -3.46
C PHE A 89 -5.78 2.07 -3.68
N PHE A 90 -4.94 2.18 -2.65
CA PHE A 90 -3.62 2.79 -2.75
C PHE A 90 -2.74 2.10 -3.81
N LEU A 91 -2.68 0.76 -3.79
CA LEU A 91 -1.95 -0.02 -4.79
C LEU A 91 -2.46 0.22 -6.21
N ILE A 92 -3.78 0.28 -6.40
CA ILE A 92 -4.37 0.60 -7.70
C ILE A 92 -3.92 1.98 -8.18
N CYS A 93 -3.95 2.99 -7.30
CA CYS A 93 -3.47 4.33 -7.65
C CYS A 93 -1.99 4.32 -8.02
N ASN A 94 -1.16 3.62 -7.23
CA ASN A 94 0.28 3.51 -7.46
C ASN A 94 0.57 2.82 -8.82
N ILE A 95 -0.12 1.72 -9.11
CA ILE A 95 -0.06 1.03 -10.42
C ILE A 95 -0.46 1.95 -11.57
N MET A 96 -1.54 2.73 -11.42
CA MET A 96 -2.06 3.56 -12.50
C MET A 96 -1.17 4.77 -12.79
N PHE A 97 -0.65 5.42 -11.76
CA PHE A 97 0.01 6.73 -11.90
C PHE A 97 1.54 6.68 -11.82
N ILE A 98 2.12 5.67 -11.17
CA ILE A 98 3.57 5.57 -10.96
C ILE A 98 4.11 4.39 -11.76
N HIS A 99 3.64 3.18 -11.47
CA HIS A 99 4.14 1.94 -12.05
C HIS A 99 3.28 1.46 -13.24
N ASN A 100 2.90 2.39 -14.11
CA ASN A 100 2.08 2.09 -15.27
C ASN A 100 2.91 1.31 -16.31
N PRO A 101 2.44 0.17 -16.84
CA PRO A 101 3.23 -0.65 -17.77
C PRO A 101 3.47 0.03 -19.14
N PHE A 102 2.76 1.12 -19.43
CA PHE A 102 3.01 1.94 -20.62
C PHE A 102 4.15 2.94 -20.43
N TYR A 103 4.66 3.12 -19.21
CA TYR A 103 5.85 3.92 -18.95
C TYR A 103 7.12 3.08 -19.15
N GLU A 104 8.15 3.71 -19.69
CA GLU A 104 9.41 3.04 -20.02
C GLU A 104 10.08 2.50 -18.74
N GLY A 105 10.41 1.20 -18.74
CA GLY A 105 11.09 0.55 -17.61
C GLY A 105 10.18 0.08 -16.46
N GLU A 106 8.89 0.40 -16.47
CA GLU A 106 8.00 0.16 -15.32
C GLU A 106 7.30 -1.22 -15.30
N PHE A 107 7.44 -2.03 -16.34
CA PHE A 107 6.73 -3.32 -16.44
C PHE A 107 7.03 -4.29 -15.29
N GLN A 108 8.26 -4.35 -14.79
CA GLN A 108 8.61 -5.21 -13.65
C GLN A 108 7.99 -4.69 -12.35
N ASN A 109 8.03 -3.38 -12.12
CA ASN A 109 7.42 -2.76 -10.95
C ASN A 109 5.89 -2.91 -10.97
N PHE A 110 5.29 -2.79 -12.15
CA PHE A 110 3.87 -3.06 -12.39
C PHE A 110 3.49 -4.47 -11.90
N LEU A 111 4.20 -5.51 -12.37
CA LEU A 111 3.91 -6.90 -11.98
C LEU A 111 4.09 -7.14 -10.48
N LYS A 112 5.09 -6.51 -9.86
CA LYS A 112 5.32 -6.57 -8.41
C LYS A 112 4.13 -5.98 -7.63
N HIS A 113 3.69 -4.78 -8.00
CA HIS A 113 2.56 -4.12 -7.34
C HIS A 113 1.23 -4.83 -7.62
N LEU A 114 1.05 -5.39 -8.81
CA LEU A 114 -0.12 -6.21 -9.15
C LEU A 114 -0.16 -7.49 -8.31
N SER A 115 1.00 -8.11 -8.05
CA SER A 115 1.11 -9.28 -7.17
C SER A 115 0.76 -8.92 -5.73
N PHE A 116 1.22 -7.76 -5.24
CA PHE A 116 0.81 -7.27 -3.92
C PHE A 116 -0.69 -6.99 -3.85
N LEU A 117 -1.28 -6.41 -4.90
CA LEU A 117 -2.72 -6.17 -4.96
C LEU A 117 -3.50 -7.47 -4.85
N GLY A 118 -3.11 -8.51 -5.60
CA GLY A 118 -3.72 -9.84 -5.48
C GLY A 118 -3.59 -10.41 -4.07
N GLY A 119 -2.43 -10.26 -3.43
CA GLY A 119 -2.21 -10.67 -2.05
C GLY A 119 -3.10 -9.93 -1.03
N VAL A 120 -3.27 -8.62 -1.18
CA VAL A 120 -4.15 -7.82 -0.31
C VAL A 120 -5.62 -8.16 -0.51
N LEU A 121 -6.05 -8.41 -1.75
CA LEU A 121 -7.42 -8.84 -2.05
C LEU A 121 -7.73 -10.22 -1.44
N LEU A 122 -6.78 -11.16 -1.50
CA LEU A 122 -6.92 -12.45 -0.82
C LEU A 122 -7.05 -12.29 0.69
N ILE A 123 -6.31 -11.36 1.30
CA ILE A 123 -6.44 -11.04 2.72
C ILE A 123 -7.84 -10.50 3.02
N GLU A 124 -8.34 -9.58 2.21
CA GLU A 124 -9.67 -8.97 2.38
C GLU A 124 -10.80 -10.00 2.37
N GLU A 125 -10.79 -10.91 1.40
CA GLU A 125 -11.80 -11.97 1.25
C GLU A 125 -11.85 -12.90 2.48
N ASN A 126 -10.73 -13.05 3.19
CA ASN A 126 -10.56 -13.99 4.30
C ASN A 126 -10.60 -13.33 5.71
N LEU A 127 -10.82 -12.01 5.80
CA LEU A 127 -10.97 -11.26 7.05
C LEU A 127 -12.39 -11.35 7.63
#